data_AF-A0A4Q3EB25-F1
#
_entry.id   AF-A0A4Q3EB25-F1
#
_cell.length_a   1.000
_cell.length_b   1.000
_cell.length_c   1.000
_cell.angle_alpha   90.00
_cell.angle_beta   90.00
_cell.angle_gamma   90.00
#
_symmetry.space_group_name_H-M   'P 1'
#
loop_
_entity.id
_entity.type
_entity.pdbx_description
1 polymer ?
#
loop_
_entity_poly.entity_id
_entity_poly.type
_entity_poly.pdbx_seq_one_letter_code
_entity_poly.pdbx_strand_id
1 'polypeptide(L)'
;MGEQTQISYSFFVFGTLALVMLAVAVVLFFFNYQRKVHQQQEQEHLLQKAYQRQLFEAVIETQEKEQQRIGRDLHDGIGAMLSLIKLQLNNIPKNTALTAEASNRITELSGKLTEAIQGARKISHNLMPATVEQFGLAESVRSLLTEVAATAGIETDLYADDLGSVFLSDSHQIALYRVVQE
;
A
#
# COMPACT_ATOMS: atom_id res chain seq x y z
N MET A 1 -5.54 -48.50 -76.54
CA MET A 1 -4.74 -48.63 -75.28
C MET A 1 -4.39 -47.30 -74.63
N GLY A 2 -4.28 -46.17 -75.35
CA GLY A 2 -3.92 -44.86 -74.77
C GLY A 2 -5.01 -44.12 -73.97
N GLU A 3 -6.30 -44.29 -74.28
CA GLU A 3 -7.37 -43.61 -73.52
C GLU A 3 -7.57 -44.20 -72.12
N GLN A 4 -7.46 -45.52 -71.95
CA GLN A 4 -7.61 -46.16 -70.63
C GLN A 4 -6.47 -45.80 -69.67
N THR A 5 -5.24 -45.66 -70.17
CA THR A 5 -4.11 -45.19 -69.36
C THR A 5 -4.31 -43.72 -68.96
N GLN A 6 -4.78 -42.87 -69.86
CA GLN A 6 -5.04 -41.46 -69.59
C GLN A 6 -6.11 -41.24 -68.51
N ILE A 7 -7.22 -41.99 -68.57
CA ILE A 7 -8.28 -41.95 -67.55
C ILE A 7 -7.73 -42.36 -66.17
N SER A 8 -6.92 -43.42 -66.12
CA SER A 8 -6.28 -43.89 -64.88
C SER A 8 -5.36 -42.82 -64.26
N TYR A 9 -4.52 -42.15 -65.07
CA TYR A 9 -3.66 -41.06 -64.59
C TYR A 9 -4.44 -39.88 -64.00
N SER A 10 -5.55 -39.47 -64.63
CA SER A 10 -6.39 -38.39 -64.10
C SER A 10 -6.94 -38.72 -62.71
N PHE A 11 -7.39 -39.95 -62.46
CA PHE A 11 -7.86 -40.37 -61.14
C PHE A 11 -6.78 -40.27 -60.05
N PHE A 12 -5.54 -40.67 -60.35
CA PHE A 12 -4.43 -40.55 -59.40
C PHE A 12 -4.12 -39.08 -59.08
N VAL A 13 -4.14 -38.19 -60.07
CA VAL A 13 -3.89 -36.75 -59.87
C VAL A 13 -4.98 -36.11 -59.00
N PHE A 14 -6.26 -36.43 -59.23
CA PHE A 14 -7.34 -35.90 -58.39
C PHE A 14 -7.25 -36.42 -56.95
N GLY A 15 -6.91 -37.69 -56.74
CA GLY A 15 -6.74 -38.26 -55.41
C GLY A 15 -5.60 -37.63 -54.62
N THR A 16 -4.46 -37.37 -55.26
CA THR A 16 -3.32 -36.69 -54.60
C THR A 16 -3.64 -35.24 -54.28
N LEU A 17 -4.29 -34.50 -55.18
CA LEU A 17 -4.74 -33.13 -54.91
C LEU A 17 -5.73 -33.06 -53.74
N ALA A 18 -6.68 -34.00 -53.66
CA ALA A 18 -7.61 -34.09 -52.54
C ALA A 18 -6.90 -34.36 -51.21
N LEU A 19 -5.91 -35.26 -51.20
CA LEU A 19 -5.09 -35.53 -50.01
C LEU A 19 -4.26 -34.31 -49.58
N VAL A 20 -3.66 -33.60 -50.53
CA VAL A 20 -2.89 -32.38 -50.24
C VAL A 20 -3.81 -31.29 -49.69
N MET A 21 -4.99 -31.09 -50.30
CA MET A 21 -5.98 -30.13 -49.81
C MET A 21 -6.42 -30.47 -48.38
N LEU A 22 -6.69 -31.75 -48.10
CA LEU A 22 -7.06 -32.21 -46.76
C LEU A 22 -5.93 -31.96 -45.75
N ALA A 23 -4.69 -32.28 -46.11
CA ALA A 23 -3.54 -32.04 -45.25
C ALA A 23 -3.37 -30.55 -44.93
N VAL A 24 -3.51 -29.67 -45.93
CA VAL A 24 -3.48 -28.21 -45.73
C VAL A 24 -4.61 -27.76 -44.82
N ALA A 25 -5.83 -28.26 -45.02
CA ALA A 25 -6.98 -27.92 -44.18
C ALA A 25 -6.77 -28.32 -42.71
N VAL A 26 -6.22 -29.52 -42.45
CA VAL A 26 -5.89 -29.99 -41.10
C VAL A 26 -4.82 -29.11 -40.45
N VAL A 27 -3.78 -28.76 -41.20
CA VAL A 27 -2.71 -27.88 -40.70
C VAL A 27 -3.26 -26.49 -40.35
N LEU A 28 -4.06 -25.89 -41.23
CA LEU A 28 -4.72 -24.60 -40.97
C LEU A 28 -5.67 -24.67 -39.77
N PHE A 29 -6.47 -25.73 -39.67
CA PHE A 29 -7.36 -25.94 -38.52
C PHE A 29 -6.56 -26.02 -37.23
N PHE A 30 -5.48 -26.79 -37.20
CA PHE A 30 -4.61 -26.93 -36.04
C PHE A 30 -3.95 -25.61 -35.63
N PHE A 31 -3.41 -24.85 -36.59
CA PHE A 31 -2.83 -23.53 -36.32
C PHE A 31 -3.86 -22.54 -35.76
N ASN A 32 -5.08 -22.51 -36.32
CA ASN A 32 -6.15 -21.65 -35.82
C ASN A 32 -6.63 -22.07 -34.42
N TYR A 33 -6.73 -23.38 -34.17
CA TYR A 33 -7.08 -23.93 -32.87
C TYR A 33 -6.04 -23.55 -31.80
N GLN A 34 -4.75 -23.73 -32.10
CA GLN A 34 -3.69 -23.32 -31.18
C GLN A 34 -3.70 -21.82 -30.89
N ARG A 35 -3.82 -20.98 -31.93
CA ARG A 35 -3.91 -19.52 -31.76
C ARG A 35 -5.04 -19.13 -30.82
N LYS A 36 -6.21 -19.75 -30.98
CA LYS A 36 -7.38 -19.47 -30.13
C LYS A 36 -7.12 -19.86 -28.68
N VAL A 37 -6.51 -21.01 -28.43
CA VAL A 37 -6.18 -21.47 -27.07
C VAL A 37 -5.16 -20.54 -26.39
N HIS A 38 -4.10 -20.13 -27.10
CA HIS A 38 -3.12 -19.20 -26.54
C HIS A 38 -3.74 -17.85 -26.17
N GLN A 39 -4.60 -17.30 -27.02
CA GLN A 39 -5.31 -16.05 -26.73
C GLN A 39 -6.19 -16.16 -25.48
N GLN A 40 -6.87 -17.29 -25.29
CA GLN A 40 -7.68 -17.53 -24.10
C GLN A 40 -6.81 -17.61 -22.84
N GLN A 41 -5.69 -18.32 -22.90
CA GLN A 41 -4.74 -18.40 -21.78
C GLN A 41 -4.17 -17.03 -21.41
N GLU A 42 -3.82 -16.20 -22.39
CA GLU A 42 -3.37 -14.83 -22.14
C GLU A 42 -4.46 -13.99 -21.48
N GLN A 43 -5.71 -14.07 -21.95
CA GLN A 43 -6.82 -13.35 -21.34
C GLN A 43 -7.09 -13.80 -19.89
N GLU A 44 -7.11 -15.11 -19.64
CA GLU A 44 -7.25 -15.64 -18.29
C GLU A 44 -6.10 -15.18 -17.38
N HIS A 45 -4.87 -15.20 -17.90
CA HIS A 45 -3.70 -14.75 -17.14
C HIS A 45 -3.75 -13.24 -16.82
N LEU A 46 -4.20 -12.42 -17.78
CA LEU A 46 -4.43 -10.98 -17.57
C LEU A 46 -5.53 -10.73 -16.54
N LEU A 47 -6.64 -11.49 -16.61
CA LEU A 47 -7.73 -11.38 -15.65
C LEU A 47 -7.29 -11.78 -14.24
N GLN A 48 -6.52 -12.88 -14.12
CA GLN A 48 -5.95 -13.31 -12.85
C GLN A 48 -5.00 -12.25 -12.26
N LYS A 49 -4.12 -11.67 -13.09
CA LYS A 49 -3.23 -10.59 -12.66
C LYS A 49 -4.01 -9.35 -12.20
N ALA A 50 -5.04 -8.95 -12.95
CA ALA A 50 -5.89 -7.83 -12.58
C ALA A 50 -6.62 -8.10 -11.24
N TYR A 51 -7.16 -9.30 -11.06
CA TYR A 51 -7.82 -9.71 -9.82
C TYR A 51 -6.85 -9.74 -8.63
N GLN A 52 -5.65 -10.30 -8.80
CA GLN A 52 -4.61 -10.29 -7.77
C GLN A 52 -4.22 -8.86 -7.37
N ARG A 53 -4.08 -7.96 -8.35
CA ARG A 53 -3.79 -6.56 -8.09
C ARG A 53 -4.93 -5.89 -7.30
N GLN A 54 -6.18 -6.12 -7.68
CA GLN A 54 -7.34 -5.60 -6.94
C GLN A 54 -7.39 -6.11 -5.50
N LEU A 55 -7.12 -7.39 -5.27
CA LEU A 55 -7.05 -7.94 -3.91
C LEU A 55 -5.93 -7.28 -3.09
N PHE A 56 -4.76 -7.10 -3.70
CA PHE A 56 -3.63 -6.44 -3.04
C PHE A 56 -3.95 -4.99 -2.68
N GLU A 57 -4.52 -4.23 -3.61
CA GLU A 57 -4.97 -2.84 -3.37
C GLU A 57 -6.02 -2.79 -2.25
N ALA A 58 -7.00 -3.70 -2.24
CA ALA A 58 -8.02 -3.77 -1.19
C ALA A 58 -7.44 -4.11 0.20
N VAL A 59 -6.42 -4.99 0.26
CA VAL A 59 -5.73 -5.32 1.51
C VAL A 59 -4.98 -4.10 2.05
N ILE A 60 -4.23 -3.40 1.19
CA ILE A 60 -3.53 -2.17 1.59
C ILE A 60 -4.53 -1.14 2.10
N GLU A 61 -5.60 -0.87 1.35
CA GLU A 61 -6.60 0.13 1.74
C GLU A 61 -7.25 -0.21 3.09
N THR A 62 -7.57 -1.50 3.30
CA THR A 62 -8.15 -1.96 4.57
C THR A 62 -7.16 -1.81 5.72
N GLN A 63 -5.89 -2.15 5.50
CA GLN A 63 -4.84 -2.02 6.48
C GLN A 63 -4.60 -0.55 6.84
N GLU A 64 -4.60 0.37 5.87
CA GLU A 64 -4.48 1.82 6.11
C GLU A 64 -5.65 2.35 6.95
N LYS A 65 -6.89 2.00 6.59
CA LYS A 65 -8.08 2.41 7.35
C LYS A 65 -8.03 1.92 8.79
N GLU A 66 -7.58 0.68 9.00
CA GLU A 66 -7.48 0.12 10.34
C GLU A 66 -6.38 0.78 11.17
N GLN A 67 -5.22 1.08 10.56
CA GLN A 67 -4.17 1.84 11.23
C GLN A 67 -4.65 3.25 11.61
N GLN A 68 -5.34 3.95 10.71
CA GLN A 68 -5.96 5.24 11.02
C GLN A 68 -6.99 5.14 12.15
N ARG A 69 -7.80 4.07 12.18
CA ARG A 69 -8.77 3.82 13.26
C ARG A 69 -8.06 3.64 14.60
N ILE A 70 -7.06 2.77 14.67
CA ILE A 70 -6.29 2.51 15.90
C ILE A 70 -5.54 3.78 16.35
N GLY A 71 -4.94 4.53 15.41
CA GLY A 71 -4.25 5.79 15.71
C GLY A 71 -5.16 6.83 16.36
N ARG A 72 -6.41 6.95 15.88
CA ARG A 72 -7.45 7.81 16.47
C ARG A 72 -7.90 7.33 17.83
N ASP A 73 -8.26 6.04 17.95
CA ASP A 73 -8.67 5.45 19.23
C ASP A 73 -7.59 5.65 20.31
N LEU A 74 -6.31 5.57 19.92
CA LEU A 74 -5.19 5.82 20.80
C LEU A 74 -5.05 7.31 21.17
N HIS A 75 -5.19 8.23 20.21
CA HIS A 75 -5.09 9.68 20.46
C HIS A 75 -6.21 10.18 21.38
N ASP A 76 -7.46 9.91 20.98
CA ASP A 76 -8.66 10.42 21.64
C ASP A 76 -8.98 9.66 22.92
N GLY A 77 -8.70 8.35 22.96
CA GLY A 77 -8.92 7.51 24.14
C GLY A 77 -7.78 7.62 25.14
N ILE A 78 -6.68 6.93 24.85
CA ILE A 78 -5.56 6.77 25.79
C ILE A 78 -4.79 8.09 25.97
N GLY A 79 -4.52 8.81 24.89
CA GLY A 79 -3.79 10.08 24.93
C GLY A 79 -4.49 11.14 25.78
N ALA A 80 -5.82 11.26 25.64
CA ALA A 80 -6.63 12.16 26.46
C ALA A 80 -6.64 11.74 27.93
N MET A 81 -6.83 10.45 28.23
CA MET A 81 -6.83 9.95 29.62
C MET A 81 -5.48 10.19 30.31
N LEU A 82 -4.36 9.89 29.65
CA LEU A 82 -3.03 10.13 30.23
C LEU A 82 -2.77 11.63 30.47
N SER A 83 -3.23 12.48 29.56
CA SER A 83 -3.13 13.94 29.71
C SER A 83 -3.95 14.44 30.90
N LEU A 84 -5.15 13.89 31.11
CA LEU A 84 -5.99 14.20 32.27
C LEU A 84 -5.33 13.76 33.58
N ILE A 85 -4.76 12.54 33.64
CA ILE A 85 -4.05 12.06 34.83
C ILE A 85 -2.85 12.98 35.14
N LYS A 86 -2.13 13.44 34.11
CA LYS A 86 -1.00 14.38 34.29
C LYS A 86 -1.46 15.72 34.83
N LEU A 87 -2.60 16.23 34.35
CA LEU A 87 -3.20 17.45 34.86
C LEU A 87 -3.58 17.30 36.34
N GLN A 88 -4.20 16.17 36.71
CA GLN A 88 -4.56 15.88 38.10
C GLN A 88 -3.34 15.76 39.02
N LEU A 89 -2.28 15.08 38.58
CA LEU A 89 -1.00 15.00 39.29
C LEU A 89 -0.36 16.39 39.50
N ASN A 90 -0.39 17.24 38.48
CA ASN A 90 0.16 18.59 38.57
C ASN A 90 -0.67 19.53 39.47
N ASN A 91 -1.96 19.22 39.69
CA ASN A 91 -2.86 19.98 40.55
C ASN A 91 -2.78 19.60 42.03
N ILE A 92 -1.95 18.61 42.40
CA ILE A 92 -1.69 18.30 43.81
C ILE A 92 -1.03 19.54 44.46
N PRO A 93 -1.65 20.18 45.47
CA PRO A 93 -1.15 21.43 46.02
C PRO A 93 0.26 21.24 46.60
N LYS A 94 1.20 22.11 46.24
CA LYS A 94 2.56 22.09 46.83
C LYS A 94 2.58 22.34 48.36
N ASN A 95 1.45 22.75 48.93
CA ASN A 95 1.28 23.11 50.34
C ASN A 95 0.61 22.01 51.18
N THR A 96 0.31 20.83 50.61
CA THR A 96 -0.03 19.66 51.43
C THR A 96 1.17 19.25 52.26
N ALA A 97 0.95 18.88 53.53
CA ALA A 97 1.97 18.33 54.44
C ALA A 97 2.41 16.91 53.98
N LEU A 98 3.00 16.84 52.79
CA LEU A 98 3.57 15.62 52.23
C LEU A 98 4.96 15.42 52.82
N THR A 99 5.32 14.17 53.10
CA THR A 99 6.70 13.82 53.41
C THR A 99 7.58 14.02 52.17
N ALA A 100 8.88 14.27 52.38
CA ALA A 100 9.84 14.41 51.28
C ALA A 100 9.83 13.17 50.34
N GLU A 101 9.65 11.98 50.91
CA GLU A 101 9.53 10.72 50.17
C GLU A 101 8.29 10.71 49.25
N ALA A 102 7.14 11.14 49.75
CA ALA A 102 5.91 11.23 48.95
C ALA A 102 6.03 12.23 47.80
N SER A 103 6.66 13.39 48.05
CA SER A 103 6.91 14.41 47.01
C SER A 103 7.85 13.89 45.90
N ASN A 104 8.92 13.20 46.27
CA ASN A 104 9.85 12.60 45.31
C ASN A 104 9.14 11.54 44.45
N ARG A 105 8.29 10.71 45.06
CA ARG A 105 7.55 9.67 44.35
C ARG A 105 6.51 10.22 43.37
N ILE A 106 5.82 11.32 43.73
CA ILE A 106 4.94 12.04 42.80
C ILE A 106 5.72 12.58 41.59
N THR A 107 6.92 13.11 41.83
CA THR A 107 7.78 13.64 40.77
C THR A 107 8.23 12.52 39.81
N GLU A 108 8.65 11.38 40.36
CA GLU A 108 9.01 10.20 39.58
C GLU A 108 7.84 9.69 38.72
N LEU A 109 6.64 9.58 39.31
CA LEU A 109 5.43 9.16 38.59
C LEU A 109 5.03 10.15 37.49
N SER A 110 5.19 11.46 37.72
CA SER A 110 4.94 12.49 36.70
C SER A 110 5.93 12.39 35.53
N GLY A 111 7.20 12.05 35.83
CA GLY A 111 8.21 11.74 34.82
C GLY A 111 7.80 10.53 33.96
N LYS A 112 7.51 9.39 34.60
CA LYS A 112 7.06 8.16 33.92
C LYS A 112 5.79 8.38 33.09
N LEU A 113 4.85 9.17 33.61
CA LEU A 113 3.63 9.52 32.88
C LEU A 113 3.92 10.38 31.65
N THR A 114 4.91 11.29 31.74
CA THR A 114 5.35 12.09 30.60
C THR A 114 5.96 11.21 29.51
N GLU A 115 6.79 10.25 29.88
CA GLU A 115 7.34 9.26 28.93
C GLU A 115 6.22 8.43 28.28
N ALA A 116 5.23 7.98 29.06
CA ALA A 116 4.09 7.23 28.53
C ALA A 116 3.25 8.05 27.53
N ILE A 117 3.01 9.33 27.83
CA ILE A 117 2.30 10.25 26.91
C ILE A 117 3.09 10.42 25.60
N GLN A 118 4.40 10.61 25.68
CA GLN A 118 5.25 10.75 24.50
C GLN A 118 5.25 9.46 23.67
N GLY A 119 5.36 8.30 24.31
CA GLY A 119 5.27 7.00 23.65
C GLY A 119 3.93 6.79 22.94
N ALA A 120 2.81 7.07 23.62
CA ALA A 120 1.47 6.95 23.04
C ALA A 120 1.28 7.89 21.84
N ARG A 121 1.76 9.14 21.93
CA ARG A 121 1.73 10.09 20.81
C ARG A 121 2.55 9.62 19.62
N LYS A 122 3.75 9.08 19.86
CA LYS A 122 4.61 8.52 18.81
C LYS A 122 3.93 7.35 18.09
N ILE A 123 3.33 6.42 18.84
CA ILE A 123 2.59 5.28 18.25
C ILE A 123 1.38 5.79 17.45
N SER A 124 0.62 6.73 18.01
CA SER A 124 -0.55 7.31 17.34
C SER A 124 -0.16 8.00 16.02
N HIS A 125 0.91 8.80 16.02
CA HIS A 125 1.42 9.48 14.82
C HIS A 125 1.95 8.49 13.76
N ASN A 126 2.58 7.39 14.19
CA ASN A 126 3.03 6.34 13.27
C ASN A 126 1.86 5.57 12.64
N LEU A 127 0.78 5.36 13.39
CA LEU A 127 -0.42 4.67 12.90
C LEU A 127 -1.31 5.57 12.06
N MET A 128 -1.34 6.86 12.38
CA MET A 128 -2.12 7.86 11.67
C MET A 128 -1.24 9.09 11.43
N PRO A 129 -0.66 9.23 10.23
CA PRO A 129 -0.05 10.48 9.81
C PRO A 129 -1.16 11.48 9.47
N ALA A 130 -1.92 11.93 10.48
CA ALA A 130 -3.01 12.89 10.35
C ALA A 130 -2.55 14.21 9.70
N THR A 131 -1.24 14.47 9.73
CA THR A 131 -0.62 15.61 9.08
C THR A 131 -0.78 15.57 7.56
N VAL A 132 -0.80 14.39 6.92
CA VAL A 132 -0.85 14.29 5.45
C VAL A 132 -2.23 14.69 4.92
N GLU A 133 -3.30 14.26 5.59
CA GLU A 133 -4.67 14.65 5.24
C GLU A 133 -4.94 16.14 5.53
N GLN A 134 -4.36 16.72 6.58
CA GLN A 134 -4.63 18.10 6.97
C GLN A 134 -3.72 19.14 6.31
N PHE A 135 -2.44 18.82 6.11
CA PHE A 135 -1.41 19.76 5.67
C PHE A 135 -0.75 19.36 4.34
N GLY A 136 -1.10 18.18 3.81
CA GLY A 136 -0.54 17.63 2.57
C GLY A 136 0.84 16.98 2.76
N LEU A 137 1.24 16.20 1.76
CA LEU A 137 2.47 15.40 1.78
C LEU A 137 3.73 16.20 2.14
N ALA A 138 3.94 17.37 1.51
CA ALA A 138 5.18 18.14 1.68
C ALA A 138 5.37 18.62 3.12
N GLU A 139 4.30 19.11 3.76
CA GLU A 139 4.37 19.60 5.13
C GLU A 139 4.52 18.46 6.14
N SER A 140 3.88 17.31 5.88
CA SER A 140 4.09 16.11 6.67
C SER A 140 5.53 15.62 6.63
N VAL A 141 6.14 15.56 5.44
CA VAL A 141 7.56 15.17 5.31
C VAL A 141 8.47 16.17 6.01
N ARG A 142 8.17 17.48 5.92
CA ARG A 142 8.91 18.51 6.66
C ARG A 142 8.87 18.28 8.17
N SER A 143 7.68 17.98 8.70
CA SER A 143 7.51 17.66 10.12
C SER A 143 8.29 16.41 10.52
N LEU A 144 8.23 15.35 9.72
CA LEU A 144 8.97 14.11 9.94
C LEU A 144 10.49 14.37 9.99
N LEU A 145 11.03 15.09 9.00
CA LEU A 145 12.45 15.43 8.95
C LEU A 145 12.90 16.28 10.14
N THR A 146 12.05 17.20 10.61
CA THR A 146 12.31 18.00 11.81
C THR A 146 12.42 17.13 13.06
N GLU A 147 11.56 16.14 13.22
CA GLU A 147 11.62 15.17 14.32
C GLU A 147 12.88 14.30 14.23
N VAL A 148 13.22 13.81 13.04
CA VAL A 148 14.45 13.03 12.80
C VAL A 148 15.69 13.85 13.11
N ALA A 149 15.76 15.11 12.66
CA ALA A 149 16.88 16.00 12.94
C ALA A 149 17.06 16.23 14.45
N ALA A 150 15.95 16.47 15.17
CA ALA A 150 15.99 16.68 16.62
C ALA A 150 16.41 15.41 17.40
N THR A 151 16.07 14.22 16.91
CA THR A 151 16.28 12.96 17.64
C THR A 151 17.59 12.28 17.28
N ALA A 152 17.98 12.32 16.00
CA ALA A 152 19.15 11.64 15.46
C ALA A 152 20.35 12.57 15.22
N GLY A 153 20.17 13.89 15.29
CA GLY A 153 21.24 14.86 15.04
C GLY A 153 21.70 14.91 13.58
N ILE A 154 20.81 14.54 12.65
CA ILE A 154 21.09 14.52 11.21
C ILE A 154 20.60 15.84 10.60
N GLU A 155 21.42 16.46 9.76
CA GLU A 155 21.02 17.63 8.97
C GLU A 155 20.09 17.19 7.83
N THR A 156 18.95 17.86 7.69
CA THR A 156 17.92 17.48 6.71
C THR A 156 17.50 18.70 5.92
N ASP A 157 17.43 18.55 4.59
CA ASP A 157 16.93 19.56 3.68
C ASP A 157 15.76 18.97 2.87
N LEU A 158 14.68 19.75 2.73
CA LEU A 158 13.51 19.39 1.91
C LEU A 158 13.31 20.40 0.79
N TYR A 159 13.50 19.93 -0.44
CA TYR A 159 13.15 20.66 -1.66
C TYR A 159 11.80 20.16 -2.17
N ALA A 160 10.77 20.95 -1.95
CA ALA A 160 9.42 20.69 -2.46
C ALA A 160 8.99 21.89 -3.30
N ASP A 161 9.19 21.78 -4.61
CA ASP A 161 8.64 22.75 -5.57
C ASP A 161 7.14 22.51 -5.73
N ASP A 162 6.41 23.59 -6.00
CA ASP A 162 5.00 23.50 -6.38
C ASP A 162 4.90 22.77 -7.72
N LEU A 163 4.49 21.50 -7.68
CA LEU A 163 4.31 20.64 -8.85
C LEU A 163 3.16 21.10 -9.76
N GLY A 164 2.50 22.23 -9.46
CA GLY A 164 1.75 23.08 -10.40
C GLY A 164 0.55 22.44 -11.11
N SER A 165 0.26 21.15 -10.90
CA SER A 165 -0.84 20.42 -11.56
C SER A 165 -0.98 18.94 -11.15
N VAL A 166 -0.05 18.35 -10.40
CA VAL A 166 -0.14 16.92 -10.03
C VAL A 166 -1.07 16.76 -8.82
N PHE A 167 -2.33 16.39 -9.08
CA PHE A 167 -3.28 16.06 -8.03
C PHE A 167 -3.07 14.60 -7.59
N LEU A 168 -2.49 14.40 -6.40
CA LEU A 168 -2.38 13.09 -5.78
C LEU A 168 -3.62 12.86 -4.90
N SER A 169 -4.29 11.71 -5.06
CA SER A 169 -5.32 11.31 -4.09
C SER A 169 -4.70 11.11 -2.70
N ASP A 170 -5.50 11.28 -1.65
CA ASP A 170 -5.05 11.14 -0.26
C ASP A 170 -4.34 9.81 -0.01
N SER A 171 -4.85 8.72 -0.60
CA SER A 171 -4.23 7.40 -0.57
C SER A 171 -2.81 7.36 -1.13
N HIS A 172 -2.55 8.05 -2.25
CA HIS A 172 -1.21 8.12 -2.83
C HIS A 172 -0.30 9.02 -2.01
N GLN A 173 -0.81 10.11 -1.43
CA GLN A 173 -0.03 10.97 -0.54
C GLN A 173 0.39 10.21 0.72
N ILE A 174 -0.53 9.48 1.36
CA ILE A 174 -0.23 8.65 2.52
C ILE A 174 0.78 7.55 2.17
N ALA A 175 0.61 6.86 1.03
CA ALA A 175 1.54 5.83 0.58
C ALA A 175 2.96 6.39 0.36
N LEU A 176 3.09 7.54 -0.31
CA LEU A 176 4.37 8.21 -0.50
C LEU A 176 5.00 8.65 0.83
N TYR A 177 4.19 9.20 1.74
CA TYR A 177 4.66 9.57 3.07
C TYR A 177 5.22 8.34 3.81
N ARG A 178 4.54 7.19 3.75
CA ARG A 178 5.02 5.94 4.36
C ARG A 178 6.35 5.48 3.78
N VAL A 179 6.51 5.56 2.45
CA VAL A 179 7.79 5.22 1.80
C VAL A 179 8.92 6.11 2.29
N VAL A 180 8.65 7.38 2.61
CA VAL A 180 9.65 8.29 3.19
C VAL A 180 9.89 8.02 4.67
N GLN A 181 8.88 7.51 5.38
CA GLN A 181 8.94 7.21 6.81
C GLN A 181 9.70 5.92 7.13
N GLU A 182 9.60 4.90 6.28
CA GLU A 182 10.30 3.60 6.40
C GLU A 182 11.81 3.70 6.12
#